data_AF-A0A940ULZ8-F1
#
_entry.id   AF-A0A940ULZ8-F1
#
_cell.length_a   1.000
_cell.length_b   1.000
_cell.length_c   1.000
_cell.angle_alpha   90.00
_cell.angle_beta   90.00
_cell.angle_gamma   90.00
#
_symmetry.space_group_name_H-M   'P 1'
#
loop_
_entity.id
_entity.type
_entity.pdbx_description
1 polymer ?
#
loop_
_entity_poly.entity_id
_entity_poly.type
_entity_poly.pdbx_seq_one_letter_code
_entity_poly.pdbx_strand_id
1 'polypeptide(L)'
;ELGADYISVSAGSRFEDALTPAEGYPPDPMSGYSGHRMSPWFWWPDGCHVYLSEAIRKTVRGAGFQTPIIIAGKIREPEHAEEILREEKADIIGLCRALLCDPDFPIKAKEGRDKEIVRCVACNWCLEADSRYEKVNCDRWPKPNVVAPEPFLPNMASAGQFKKEYL
;
A
#
# COMPACT_ATOMS: atom_id res chain seq x y z
N GLU A 1 -25.57 11.85 -4.73
CA GLU A 1 -25.26 10.69 -3.87
C GLU A 1 -23.85 10.18 -4.19
N LEU A 2 -22.80 10.83 -3.67
CA LEU A 2 -21.40 10.52 -4.01
C LEU A 2 -20.65 9.83 -2.86
N GLY A 3 -21.37 9.14 -1.97
CA GLY A 3 -20.78 8.41 -0.85
C GLY A 3 -20.82 6.91 -1.09
N ALA A 4 -19.87 6.19 -0.48
CA ALA A 4 -19.92 4.74 -0.35
C ALA A 4 -19.75 4.39 1.12
N ASP A 5 -20.68 3.62 1.67
CA ASP A 5 -20.52 2.97 2.97
C ASP A 5 -19.73 1.68 2.76
N TYR A 6 -18.59 1.53 3.44
CA TYR A 6 -17.74 0.35 3.33
C TYR A 6 -17.02 0.06 4.64
N ILE A 7 -16.57 -1.18 4.81
CA ILE A 7 -15.68 -1.59 5.89
C ILE A 7 -14.25 -1.57 5.36
N SER A 8 -13.39 -0.75 5.97
CA SER A 8 -11.96 -0.70 5.67
C SER A 8 -11.21 -1.72 6.51
N VAL A 9 -10.49 -2.62 5.85
CA VAL A 9 -9.69 -3.65 6.51
C VAL A 9 -8.21 -3.29 6.43
N SER A 10 -7.57 -3.13 7.59
CA SER A 10 -6.14 -2.90 7.71
C SER A 10 -5.56 -3.74 8.86
N ALA A 11 -4.32 -4.20 8.69
CA ALA A 11 -3.53 -4.70 9.80
C ALA A 11 -2.86 -3.49 10.45
N GLY A 12 -3.51 -2.87 11.43
CA GLY A 12 -2.98 -1.68 12.12
C GLY A 12 -1.65 -1.95 12.84
N SER A 13 -0.98 -0.87 13.24
CA SER A 13 0.19 -0.90 14.11
C SER A 13 -0.20 -0.89 15.59
N ARG A 14 0.76 -1.20 16.46
CA ARG A 14 0.59 -1.30 17.93
C ARG A 14 1.77 -0.63 18.62
N PHE A 15 1.51 -0.02 19.77
CA PHE A 15 2.58 0.56 20.60
C PHE A 15 3.26 -0.51 21.45
N GLU A 16 2.56 -1.61 21.73
CA GLU A 16 3.00 -2.70 22.60
C GLU A 16 4.18 -3.50 22.02
N ASP A 17 4.36 -3.48 20.70
CA ASP A 17 5.49 -4.12 20.02
C ASP A 17 6.44 -3.13 19.34
N ALA A 18 6.27 -1.83 19.61
CA ALA A 18 7.22 -0.81 19.17
C ALA A 18 8.59 -1.04 19.81
N LEU A 19 9.66 -0.74 19.06
CA LEU A 19 11.00 -0.71 19.61
C LEU A 19 11.12 0.40 20.65
N THR A 20 11.93 0.17 21.68
CA THR A 20 12.23 1.19 22.69
C THR A 20 12.83 2.42 22.00
N PRO A 21 12.21 3.60 22.10
CA PRO A 21 12.73 4.81 21.47
C PRO A 21 14.01 5.27 22.18
N ALA A 22 14.83 6.04 21.47
CA ALA A 22 15.92 6.77 22.10
C ALA A 22 15.37 7.76 23.14
N GLU A 23 16.20 8.11 24.14
CA GLU A 23 15.82 9.09 25.15
C GLU A 23 15.38 10.42 24.50
N GLY A 24 14.24 10.95 24.94
CA GLY A 24 13.66 12.18 24.40
C GLY A 24 12.80 12.01 23.13
N TYR A 25 12.63 10.79 22.61
CA TYR A 25 11.77 10.50 21.47
C TYR A 25 10.51 9.70 21.88
N PRO A 26 9.35 9.96 21.26
CA PRO A 26 8.16 9.15 21.51
C PRO A 26 8.32 7.74 20.89
N PRO A 27 7.60 6.73 21.42
CA PRO A 27 7.55 5.42 20.79
C PRO A 27 6.92 5.52 19.39
N ASP A 28 7.54 4.88 18.41
CA ASP A 28 7.02 4.79 17.04
C ASP A 28 6.30 3.45 16.86
N PRO A 29 4.95 3.43 16.71
CA PRO A 29 4.20 2.19 16.52
C PRO A 29 4.55 1.49 15.20
N MET A 30 5.27 2.18 14.30
CA MET A 30 5.74 1.62 13.03
C MET A 30 7.05 0.83 13.13
N SER A 31 7.78 0.98 14.23
CA SER A 31 9.08 0.33 14.44
C SER A 31 9.01 -1.16 14.78
N GLY A 32 7.82 -1.63 15.19
CA GLY A 32 7.56 -3.03 15.58
C GLY A 32 7.08 -3.95 14.44
N TYR A 33 6.83 -5.22 14.77
CA TYR A 33 6.28 -6.21 13.83
C TYR A 33 4.94 -5.75 13.23
N SER A 34 4.05 -5.21 14.06
CA SER A 34 2.75 -4.67 13.65
C SER A 34 2.89 -3.51 12.67
N GLY A 35 3.90 -2.66 12.84
CA GLY A 35 4.27 -1.58 11.93
C GLY A 35 4.73 -2.10 10.57
N HIS A 36 5.65 -3.06 10.55
CA HIS A 36 6.08 -3.74 9.32
C HIS A 36 4.92 -4.43 8.61
N ARG A 37 3.93 -4.90 9.35
CA ARG A 37 2.71 -5.47 8.80
C ARG A 37 1.80 -4.38 8.24
N MET A 38 1.55 -3.29 8.96
CA MET A 38 0.72 -2.17 8.48
C MET A 38 1.24 -1.58 7.16
N SER A 39 2.56 -1.40 7.03
CA SER A 39 3.21 -1.00 5.79
C SER A 39 4.19 -2.06 5.31
N PRO A 40 3.71 -3.10 4.59
CA PRO A 40 4.53 -4.23 4.18
C PRO A 40 5.69 -3.79 3.30
N TRP A 41 6.89 -4.12 3.74
CA TRP A 41 8.14 -3.87 3.04
C TRP A 41 8.32 -4.80 1.84
N PHE A 42 9.38 -4.60 1.06
CA PHE A 42 9.63 -5.34 -0.18
C PHE A 42 9.75 -6.86 0.01
N TRP A 43 10.22 -7.35 1.17
CA TRP A 43 10.35 -8.77 1.49
C TRP A 43 9.04 -9.46 1.90
N TRP A 44 8.00 -8.71 2.24
CA TRP A 44 6.68 -9.30 2.50
C TRP A 44 6.05 -9.81 1.19
N PRO A 45 5.20 -10.84 1.22
CA PRO A 45 4.40 -11.20 0.05
C PRO A 45 3.51 -10.04 -0.42
N ASP A 46 3.28 -9.93 -1.73
CA ASP A 46 2.22 -9.04 -2.23
C ASP A 46 0.87 -9.62 -1.80
N GLY A 47 -0.11 -8.75 -1.50
CA GLY A 47 -1.44 -9.20 -1.03
C GLY A 47 -1.43 -9.78 0.39
N CYS A 48 -0.43 -9.50 1.22
CA CYS A 48 -0.24 -10.15 2.52
C CYS A 48 -1.39 -9.96 3.54
N HIS A 49 -2.37 -9.11 3.26
CA HIS A 49 -3.54 -8.88 4.12
C HIS A 49 -4.86 -9.37 3.52
N VAL A 50 -4.86 -9.91 2.29
CA VAL A 50 -6.09 -10.27 1.58
C VAL A 50 -6.93 -11.30 2.35
N TYR A 51 -6.27 -12.21 3.08
CA TYR A 51 -6.99 -13.17 3.93
C TYR A 51 -7.83 -12.52 5.03
N LEU A 52 -7.47 -11.31 5.49
CA LEU A 52 -8.25 -10.58 6.50
C LEU A 52 -9.58 -10.11 5.91
N SER A 53 -9.54 -9.51 4.71
CA SER A 53 -10.77 -9.07 4.04
C SER A 53 -11.63 -10.24 3.60
N GLU A 54 -11.02 -11.36 3.17
CA GLU A 54 -11.74 -12.58 2.82
C GLU A 54 -12.54 -13.11 4.01
N ALA A 55 -11.89 -13.27 5.17
CA ALA A 55 -12.55 -13.75 6.39
C ALA A 55 -13.67 -12.80 6.83
N ILE A 56 -13.40 -11.49 6.85
CA ILE A 56 -14.38 -10.47 7.24
C ILE A 56 -15.56 -10.47 6.26
N ARG A 57 -15.31 -10.48 4.95
CA ARG A 57 -16.35 -10.49 3.92
C ARG A 57 -17.24 -11.73 4.07
N LYS A 58 -16.65 -12.92 4.24
CA LYS A 58 -17.39 -14.16 4.46
C LYS A 58 -18.31 -14.06 5.68
N THR A 59 -17.84 -13.51 6.79
CA THR A 59 -18.64 -13.30 8.00
C THR A 59 -19.76 -12.28 7.78
N VAL A 60 -19.47 -11.14 7.17
CA VAL A 60 -20.46 -10.08 6.88
C VAL A 60 -21.56 -10.60 5.97
N ARG A 61 -21.21 -11.31 4.89
CA ARG A 61 -22.16 -11.94 3.97
C ARG A 61 -22.97 -13.06 4.64
N GLY A 62 -22.32 -13.89 5.46
CA GLY A 62 -22.98 -14.95 6.23
C GLY A 62 -24.01 -14.42 7.25
N ALA A 63 -23.81 -13.20 7.74
CA ALA A 63 -24.77 -12.49 8.60
C ALA A 63 -25.88 -11.76 7.81
N GLY A 64 -25.91 -11.87 6.47
CA GLY A 64 -26.94 -11.27 5.61
C GLY A 64 -26.66 -9.83 5.17
N PHE A 65 -25.48 -9.28 5.47
CA PHE A 65 -25.12 -7.90 5.11
C PHE A 65 -24.35 -7.82 3.80
N GLN A 66 -24.65 -6.78 3.00
CA GLN A 66 -24.02 -6.52 1.70
C GLN A 66 -23.02 -5.37 1.74
N THR A 67 -22.64 -4.90 2.93
CA THR A 67 -21.64 -3.81 3.07
C THR A 67 -20.35 -4.20 2.35
N PRO A 68 -19.86 -3.38 1.41
CA PRO A 68 -18.60 -3.61 0.70
C PRO A 68 -17.40 -3.63 1.66
N ILE A 69 -16.44 -4.50 1.36
CA ILE A 69 -15.17 -4.62 2.08
C ILE A 69 -14.04 -4.11 1.18
N ILE A 70 -13.30 -3.10 1.63
CA ILE A 70 -12.09 -2.61 0.95
C ILE A 70 -10.83 -3.17 1.62
N ILE A 71 -9.84 -3.55 0.81
CA ILE A 71 -8.56 -4.07 1.30
C ILE A 71 -7.36 -3.33 0.73
N ALA A 72 -6.40 -3.02 1.60
CA ALA A 72 -5.04 -2.65 1.22
C ALA A 72 -4.04 -3.64 1.84
N GLY A 73 -3.01 -4.01 1.08
CA GLY A 73 -2.05 -5.03 1.54
C GLY A 73 -0.93 -5.29 0.56
N LYS A 74 -0.24 -4.23 0.11
CA LYS A 74 0.83 -4.34 -0.90
C LYS A 74 0.33 -4.92 -2.24
N ILE A 75 -0.83 -4.43 -2.70
CA ILE A 75 -1.39 -4.72 -4.02
C ILE A 75 -0.83 -3.65 -4.97
N ARG A 76 -0.11 -4.09 -6.00
CA ARG A 76 0.75 -3.20 -6.83
C ARG A 76 0.71 -3.54 -8.32
N GLU A 77 -0.14 -4.47 -8.71
CA GLU A 77 -0.30 -4.95 -10.09
C GLU A 77 -1.80 -5.09 -10.40
N PRO A 78 -2.27 -4.67 -11.59
CA PRO A 78 -3.68 -4.78 -11.96
C PRO A 78 -4.21 -6.21 -11.92
N GLU A 79 -3.49 -7.18 -12.50
CA GLU A 79 -3.96 -8.58 -12.52
C GLU A 79 -4.18 -9.14 -11.11
N HIS A 80 -3.27 -8.86 -10.17
CA HIS A 80 -3.44 -9.30 -8.79
C HIS A 80 -4.63 -8.60 -8.11
N ALA A 81 -4.87 -7.32 -8.41
CA ALA A 81 -6.06 -6.60 -7.94
C ALA A 81 -7.35 -7.25 -8.48
N GLU A 82 -7.39 -7.59 -9.76
CA GLU A 82 -8.51 -8.27 -10.41
C GLU A 82 -8.72 -9.70 -9.89
N GLU A 83 -7.65 -10.45 -9.63
CA GLU A 83 -7.71 -11.78 -9.03
C GLU A 83 -8.39 -11.75 -7.66
N ILE A 84 -8.02 -10.81 -6.79
CA ILE A 84 -8.63 -10.63 -5.46
C ILE A 84 -10.14 -10.37 -5.58
N LEU A 85 -10.56 -9.56 -6.54
CA LEU A 85 -11.98 -9.26 -6.77
C LEU A 85 -12.73 -10.46 -7.35
N ARG A 86 -12.13 -11.17 -8.32
CA ARG A 86 -12.71 -12.34 -8.99
C ARG A 86 -12.89 -13.53 -8.03
N GLU A 87 -11.96 -13.70 -7.10
CA GLU A 87 -12.03 -14.69 -6.02
C GLU A 87 -12.92 -14.24 -4.85
N GLU A 88 -13.54 -13.06 -4.96
CA GLU A 88 -14.40 -12.45 -3.97
C GLU A 88 -13.77 -12.29 -2.58
N LYS A 89 -12.46 -12.03 -2.52
CA LYS A 89 -11.72 -11.81 -1.28
C LYS A 89 -11.83 -10.36 -0.77
N ALA A 90 -12.31 -9.46 -1.62
CA ALA A 90 -12.73 -8.10 -1.30
C ALA A 90 -13.73 -7.61 -2.36
N ASP A 91 -14.41 -6.49 -2.08
CA ASP A 91 -15.30 -5.84 -3.04
C ASP A 91 -14.64 -4.58 -3.65
N ILE A 92 -13.62 -4.02 -2.98
CA ILE A 92 -12.88 -2.82 -3.42
C ILE A 92 -11.39 -3.00 -3.12
N ILE A 93 -10.54 -2.55 -4.05
CA ILE A 93 -9.08 -2.53 -3.87
C ILE A 93 -8.64 -1.15 -3.39
N GLY A 94 -8.06 -1.10 -2.20
CA GLY A 94 -7.44 0.08 -1.62
C GLY A 94 -5.98 0.22 -2.07
N LEU A 95 -5.67 1.32 -2.76
CA LEU A 95 -4.32 1.65 -3.20
C LEU A 95 -3.83 2.91 -2.50
N CYS A 96 -2.63 2.85 -1.92
CA CYS A 96 -1.95 4.00 -1.35
C CYS A 96 -0.58 4.18 -2.02
N ARG A 97 0.43 3.41 -1.60
CA ARG A 97 1.81 3.51 -2.14
C ARG A 97 1.91 3.25 -3.65
N ALA A 98 1.04 2.40 -4.21
CA ALA A 98 0.98 2.18 -5.66
C ALA A 98 0.52 3.45 -6.40
N LEU A 99 -0.53 4.10 -5.90
CA LEU A 99 -1.07 5.34 -6.47
C LEU A 99 -0.15 6.54 -6.24
N LEU A 100 0.54 6.61 -5.09
CA LEU A 100 1.59 7.59 -4.86
C LEU A 100 2.75 7.42 -5.86
N CYS A 101 3.17 6.17 -6.11
CA CYS A 101 4.24 5.89 -7.05
C CYS A 101 3.83 6.28 -8.48
N ASP A 102 2.66 5.83 -8.93
CA ASP A 102 2.13 6.07 -10.26
C ASP A 102 0.66 6.54 -10.17
N PRO A 103 0.41 7.86 -10.24
CA PRO A 103 -0.94 8.41 -10.17
C PRO A 103 -1.87 7.92 -11.28
N ASP A 104 -1.31 7.56 -12.44
CA ASP A 104 -2.05 7.06 -13.59
C ASP A 104 -2.33 5.55 -13.51
N PHE A 105 -1.95 4.87 -12.42
CA PHE A 105 -2.18 3.43 -12.23
C PHE A 105 -3.61 3.00 -12.61
N PRO A 106 -4.69 3.65 -12.13
CA PRO A 106 -6.05 3.22 -12.47
C PRO A 106 -6.41 3.43 -13.94
N ILE A 107 -5.90 4.51 -14.55
CA ILE A 107 -6.14 4.84 -15.96
C ILE A 107 -5.43 3.81 -16.85
N LYS A 108 -4.14 3.56 -16.58
CA LYS A 108 -3.33 2.57 -17.31
C LYS A 108 -3.91 1.17 -17.20
N ALA A 109 -4.34 0.75 -16.00
CA ALA A 109 -4.99 -0.53 -15.78
C ALA A 109 -6.28 -0.66 -16.60
N LYS A 110 -7.16 0.37 -16.55
CA LYS A 110 -8.41 0.40 -17.32
C LYS A 110 -8.19 0.31 -18.83
N GLU A 111 -7.09 0.89 -19.33
CA GLU A 111 -6.74 0.91 -20.75
C GLU A 111 -5.91 -0.31 -21.19
N GLY A 112 -5.63 -1.26 -20.29
CA GLY A 112 -4.79 -2.43 -20.58
C GLY A 112 -3.31 -2.09 -20.79
N ARG A 113 -2.85 -0.93 -20.31
CA ARG A 113 -1.47 -0.44 -20.39
C ARG A 113 -0.62 -0.87 -19.19
N ASP A 114 -0.81 -2.09 -18.69
CA ASP A 114 -0.16 -2.59 -17.47
C ASP A 114 1.37 -2.52 -17.53
N LYS A 115 1.97 -2.68 -18.72
CA LYS A 115 3.42 -2.57 -18.94
C LYS A 115 3.96 -1.15 -18.76
N GLU A 116 3.09 -0.13 -18.79
CA GLU A 116 3.45 1.27 -18.58
C GLU A 116 3.29 1.70 -17.11
N ILE A 117 2.82 0.80 -16.24
CA ILE A 117 2.67 1.07 -14.82
C ILE A 117 4.04 1.04 -14.14
N VAL A 118 4.38 2.14 -13.46
CA VAL A 118 5.54 2.21 -12.59
C VAL A 118 5.19 1.54 -11.26
N ARG A 119 5.49 0.24 -11.17
CA ARG A 119 5.27 -0.55 -9.95
C ARG A 119 6.03 0.07 -8.76
N CYS A 120 5.31 0.33 -7.66
CA CYS A 120 5.89 0.68 -6.38
C CYS A 120 6.79 -0.47 -5.91
N VAL A 121 7.99 -0.20 -5.39
CA VAL A 121 8.92 -1.24 -4.94
C VAL A 121 8.84 -1.57 -3.45
N ALA A 122 7.92 -0.94 -2.72
CA ALA A 122 7.71 -1.14 -1.28
C ALA A 122 8.99 -0.90 -0.43
N CYS A 123 9.76 0.12 -0.80
CA CYS A 123 10.94 0.57 -0.05
C CYS A 123 10.61 1.37 1.23
N ASN A 124 9.35 1.74 1.43
CA ASN A 124 8.85 2.55 2.54
C ASN A 124 9.48 3.95 2.72
N TRP A 125 10.24 4.45 1.75
CA TRP A 125 10.75 5.83 1.75
C TRP A 125 9.67 6.89 2.06
N CYS A 126 8.48 6.74 1.46
CA CYS A 126 7.33 7.62 1.71
C CYS A 126 6.86 7.61 3.18
N LEU A 127 6.85 6.43 3.81
CA LEU A 127 6.52 6.30 5.23
C LEU A 127 7.61 6.92 6.09
N GLU A 128 8.88 6.71 5.76
CA GLU A 128 9.97 7.30 6.55
C GLU A 128 9.99 8.83 6.48
N ALA A 129 9.67 9.41 5.32
CA ALA A 129 9.49 10.85 5.20
C ALA A 129 8.36 11.35 6.11
N ASP A 130 7.23 10.63 6.15
CA ASP A 130 6.10 10.91 7.04
C ASP A 130 6.52 10.82 8.53
N SER A 131 7.21 9.74 8.92
CA SER A 131 7.74 9.54 10.28
C SER A 131 8.74 10.61 10.72
N ARG A 132 9.43 11.26 9.77
CA ARG A 132 10.34 12.39 10.04
C ARG A 132 9.66 13.77 9.94
N TYR A 133 8.35 13.82 9.71
CA TYR A 133 7.59 15.06 9.48
C TYR A 133 8.12 15.87 8.28
N GLU A 134 8.64 15.17 7.28
CA GLU A 134 9.10 15.76 6.02
C GLU A 134 7.99 15.69 4.96
N LYS A 135 8.17 16.41 3.85
CA LYS A 135 7.26 16.30 2.71
C LYS A 135 7.32 14.88 2.14
N VAL A 136 6.21 14.15 2.24
CA VAL A 136 6.07 12.82 1.64
C VAL A 136 6.35 12.86 0.14
N ASN A 137 7.23 11.98 -0.31
CA ASN A 137 7.58 11.80 -1.72
C ASN A 137 7.80 10.30 -2.03
N CYS A 138 7.85 9.97 -3.31
CA CYS A 138 8.21 8.62 -3.76
C CYS A 138 9.66 8.59 -4.22
N ASP A 139 10.41 7.57 -3.79
CA ASP A 139 11.79 7.42 -4.26
C ASP A 139 11.87 6.97 -5.73
N ARG A 140 10.80 6.37 -6.26
CA ARG A 140 10.70 5.95 -7.67
C ARG A 140 10.72 7.14 -8.64
N TRP A 141 10.36 8.34 -8.20
CA TRP A 141 10.34 9.52 -9.07
C TRP A 141 11.78 9.96 -9.42
N PRO A 142 12.05 10.29 -10.69
CA PRO A 142 13.35 10.82 -11.10
C PRO A 142 13.64 12.13 -10.37
N LYS A 143 14.85 12.28 -9.82
CA LYS A 143 15.24 13.54 -9.17
C LYS A 143 15.47 14.62 -10.25
N PRO A 144 15.14 15.90 -10.00
CA PRO A 144 14.74 16.50 -8.72
C PRO A 144 13.22 16.54 -8.48
N ASN A 145 12.42 15.72 -9.18
CA ASN A 145 10.96 15.82 -9.11
C ASN A 145 10.42 15.55 -7.69
N VAL A 146 9.45 16.37 -7.29
CA VAL A 146 8.73 16.27 -6.00
C VAL A 146 7.30 15.74 -6.16
N VAL A 147 6.93 15.38 -7.39
CA VAL A 147 5.69 14.72 -7.83
C VAL A 147 6.04 13.78 -8.97
N ALA A 148 5.18 12.82 -9.30
CA ALA A 148 5.36 11.99 -10.49
C ALA A 148 5.44 12.87 -11.76
N PRO A 149 6.35 12.60 -12.71
CA PRO A 149 6.34 13.27 -14.01
C PRO A 149 5.09 12.87 -14.82
N GLU A 150 4.75 13.64 -15.85
CA GLU A 150 3.62 13.34 -16.72
C GLU A 150 4.07 13.42 -18.20
N PRO A 151 4.03 12.31 -18.97
CA PRO A 151 3.70 10.95 -18.52
C PRO A 151 4.82 10.35 -17.65
N PHE A 152 4.44 9.46 -16.71
CA PHE A 152 5.42 8.66 -15.96
C PHE A 152 5.51 7.23 -16.51
N LEU A 153 6.71 6.82 -16.93
CA LEU A 153 6.95 5.49 -17.52
C LEU A 153 8.07 4.73 -16.79
N PRO A 154 8.11 3.38 -16.86
CA PRO A 154 9.08 2.57 -16.11
C PRO A 154 10.55 2.88 -16.40
N ASN A 155 10.89 3.28 -17.63
CA ASN A 155 12.25 3.67 -18.02
C ASN A 155 12.74 4.98 -17.36
N MET A 156 11.83 5.77 -16.79
CA MET A 156 12.15 7.00 -16.07
C MET A 156 12.31 6.76 -14.56
N ALA A 157 11.83 5.63 -14.06
CA ALA A 157 11.76 5.37 -12.64
C ALA A 157 13.11 4.95 -12.06
N SER A 158 13.45 5.48 -10.88
CA SER A 158 14.63 5.03 -10.13
C SER A 158 14.46 3.56 -9.70
N ALA A 159 15.54 2.82 -9.43
CA ALA A 159 15.43 1.44 -8.94
C ALA A 159 14.72 1.32 -7.56
N GLY A 160 14.63 2.44 -6.83
CA GLY A 160 14.25 2.46 -5.43
C GLY A 160 15.44 2.24 -4.49
N GLN A 161 15.48 3.01 -3.42
CA GLN A 161 16.47 2.90 -2.35
C GLN A 161 15.93 2.03 -1.23
N PHE A 162 16.69 1.01 -0.86
CA PHE A 162 16.39 0.13 0.26
C PHE A 162 17.43 0.34 1.35
N LYS A 163 17.00 0.35 2.62
CA LYS A 163 17.95 0.37 3.73
C LYS A 163 18.74 -0.93 3.73
N LYS A 164 20.06 -0.82 3.91
CA LYS A 164 20.98 -1.95 3.94
C LYS A 164 20.67 -2.95 5.05
N GLU A 165 20.11 -2.49 6.17
CA GLU A 165 19.69 -3.36 7.27
C GLU A 165 18.57 -4.34 6.90
N TYR A 166 17.92 -4.13 5.75
CA TYR A 166 16.83 -4.97 5.27
C TYR A 166 17.14 -5.73 3.96
N LEU A 167 18.33 -5.53 3.39
CA LEU A 167 18.83 -6.25 2.21
C LEU A 167 19.62 -7.48 2.63
#